data_AF-A0A497FHZ5-F1
#
_entry.id   AF-A0A497FHZ5-F1
#
_cell.length_a   1.000
_cell.length_b   1.000
_cell.length_c   1.000
_cell.angle_alpha   90.00
_cell.angle_beta   90.00
_cell.angle_gamma   90.00
#
_symmetry.space_group_name_H-M   'P 1'
#
loop_
_entity.id
_entity.type
_entity.pdbx_description
1 polymer ?
#
loop_
_entity_poly.entity_id
_entity_poly.type
_entity_poly.pdbx_seq_one_letter_code
_entity_poly.pdbx_strand_id
1 'polypeptide(L)' 'MQEKVTLSIPKELYEKAEEYIKNTGGFESVEELIVFMLEELVREEEEGSFSPEEEEEIKKRLRSLGYI' A
#
# COMPACT_ATOMS: atom_id res chain seq x y z
N MET A 1 -13.75 8.75 -13.58
CA MET A 1 -13.06 7.52 -14.01
C MET A 1 -11.59 7.75 -13.69
N GLN A 2 -10.99 6.94 -12.81
CA GLN A 2 -9.54 7.00 -12.59
C GLN A 2 -8.82 6.59 -13.88
N GLU A 3 -7.72 7.26 -14.19
CA GLU A 3 -6.83 6.83 -15.26
C GLU A 3 -6.17 5.50 -14.86
N LYS A 4 -6.23 4.50 -15.76
CA LYS A 4 -5.62 3.18 -15.55
C LYS A 4 -4.41 3.04 -16.46
N VAL A 5 -3.36 2.42 -15.93
CA VAL A 5 -2.15 2.06 -16.68
C VAL A 5 -2.12 0.54 -16.91
N THR A 6 -1.65 0.11 -18.08
CA THR A 6 -1.47 -1.32 -18.37
C THR A 6 -0.08 -1.77 -17.92
N LEU A 7 -0.03 -2.82 -17.09
CA LEU A 7 1.21 -3.43 -16.62
C LEU A 7 1.36 -4.82 -17.23
N SER A 8 2.58 -5.19 -17.61
CA SER A 8 2.90 -6.55 -18.04
C SER A 8 3.53 -7.31 -16.89
N ILE A 9 2.96 -8.46 -16.55
CA ILE A 9 3.48 -9.35 -15.51
C ILE A 9 3.79 -10.74 -16.10
N PRO A 10 4.72 -11.50 -15.49
CA PRO A 10 4.96 -12.88 -15.90
C PRO A 10 3.68 -13.71 -15.84
N LYS A 11 3.43 -14.54 -16.85
CA LYS A 11 2.22 -15.36 -16.95
C LYS A 11 2.05 -16.28 -15.74
N GLU A 12 3.14 -16.86 -15.24
CA GLU A 12 3.13 -17.72 -14.05
C GLU A 12 2.65 -16.99 -12.80
N LEU A 13 2.94 -15.68 -12.68
CA LEU A 13 2.49 -14.87 -11.55
C LEU A 13 0.98 -14.63 -11.62
N TYR A 14 0.47 -14.35 -12.83
CA TYR A 14 -0.96 -14.18 -13.08
C TYR A 14 -1.74 -15.47 -12.78
N GLU A 15 -1.25 -16.63 -13.22
CA GLU A 15 -1.89 -17.93 -12.97
C GLU A 15 -1.96 -18.24 -11.46
N LYS A 16 -0.89 -17.97 -10.70
CA LYS A 16 -0.89 -18.11 -9.24
C LYS A 16 -1.88 -17.15 -8.56
N ALA A 17 -1.98 -15.92 -9.06
CA ALA A 17 -2.94 -14.95 -8.55
C ALA A 17 -4.40 -15.39 -8.83
N GLU A 18 -4.68 -15.93 -10.01
CA GLU A 18 -6.00 -16.50 -10.32
C GLU A 18 -6.35 -17.69 -9.41
N GLU A 19 -5.40 -18.60 -9.16
CA GLU A 19 -5.61 -19.70 -8.22
C GLU A 19 -5.86 -19.20 -6.80
N TYR A 20 -5.10 -18.19 -6.35
CA TYR A 20 -5.31 -17.57 -5.05
C TYR A 20 -6.72 -16.99 -4.92
N ILE A 21 -7.19 -16.24 -5.91
CA ILE A 21 -8.52 -15.64 -5.92
C ILE A 21 -9.62 -16.70 -5.85
N LYS A 22 -9.48 -17.79 -6.62
CA LYS A 22 -10.43 -18.92 -6.58
C LYS A 22 -10.51 -19.60 -5.21
N ASN A 23 -9.40 -19.65 -4.48
CA ASN A 23 -9.33 -20.31 -3.18
C ASN A 23 -9.75 -19.40 -2.02
N THR A 24 -9.45 -18.10 -2.08
CA THR A 24 -9.72 -17.15 -0.99
C THR A 24 -11.08 -16.45 -1.15
N GLY A 25 -11.59 -16.33 -2.37
CA GLY A 25 -12.93 -15.79 -2.66
C GLY A 25 -13.13 -14.31 -2.31
N GLY A 26 -12.07 -13.58 -1.95
CA GLY A 26 -12.13 -12.20 -1.47
C GLY A 26 -11.96 -11.13 -2.56
N PHE A 27 -11.72 -11.52 -3.81
CA PHE A 27 -11.48 -10.60 -4.92
C PHE A 27 -12.23 -11.08 -6.17
N GLU A 28 -12.72 -10.17 -6.98
CA GLU A 28 -13.43 -10.48 -8.23
C GLU A 28 -12.46 -10.60 -9.42
N SER A 29 -11.26 -10.02 -9.33
CA SER A 29 -10.26 -10.05 -10.40
C SER A 29 -8.82 -9.94 -9.91
N VAL A 30 -7.87 -10.37 -10.74
CA VAL A 30 -6.43 -10.19 -10.49
C VAL A 30 -6.05 -8.71 -10.43
N GLU A 31 -6.73 -7.86 -11.21
CA GLU A 31 -6.53 -6.40 -11.15
C GLU A 31 -6.84 -5.86 -9.75
N GLU A 32 -7.97 -6.25 -9.17
CA GLU A 32 -8.39 -5.81 -7.84
C GLU A 32 -7.41 -6.25 -6.75
N LEU A 33 -6.95 -7.50 -6.81
CA LEU A 33 -5.93 -8.02 -5.90
C LEU A 33 -4.63 -7.20 -5.99
N ILE A 34 -4.16 -6.91 -7.20
CA ILE A 34 -2.91 -6.16 -7.41
C ILE A 34 -3.06 -4.72 -6.93
N VAL A 35 -4.19 -4.07 -7.23
CA VAL A 35 -4.48 -2.71 -6.76
C VAL A 35 -4.47 -2.66 -5.24
N PHE A 36 -5.20 -3.56 -4.58
CA PHE A 36 -5.23 -3.65 -3.12
C PHE A 36 -3.84 -3.85 -2.52
N MET A 37 -3.04 -4.78 -3.07
CA MET A 37 -1.68 -5.01 -2.59
C MET A 37 -0.77 -3.80 -2.76
N LEU A 38 -0.88 -3.08 -3.88
CA LEU A 38 -0.12 -1.86 -4.12
C LEU A 38 -0.56 -0.73 -3.20
N GLU A 39 -1.86 -0.57 -2.96
CA GLU A 39 -2.39 0.43 -2.04
C GLU A 39 -1.92 0.18 -0.59
N GLU A 40 -1.96 -1.06 -0.12
CA GLU A 40 -1.48 -1.38 1.24
C GLU A 40 0.04 -1.18 1.36
N LEU A 41 0.83 -1.56 0.34
CA LEU A 41 2.28 -1.32 0.31
C LEU A 41 2.62 0.17 0.36
N VAL A 42 1.94 0.99 -0.45
CA VAL A 42 2.17 2.45 -0.49
C VAL A 42 1.67 3.11 0.80
N ARG A 43 0.53 2.66 1.34
CA ARG A 43 0.00 3.19 2.61
C ARG A 43 0.92 2.87 3.79
N GLU A 44 1.53 1.69 3.85
CA GLU A 44 2.54 1.38 4.88
C GLU A 44 3.80 2.26 4.74
N GLU A 45 4.20 2.65 3.52
CA GLU A 45 5.26 3.65 3.33
C GLU A 45 4.83 5.06 3.80
N GLU A 46 3.57 5.45 3.59
CA GLU A 46 3.03 6.74 4.04
C GLU A 46 2.81 6.81 5.57
N GLU A 47 2.38 5.73 6.22
CA GLU A 47 2.16 5.68 7.67
C GLU A 47 3.42 5.27 8.47
N GLY A 48 4.44 4.69 7.81
CA GLY A 48 5.65 4.16 8.43
C GLY A 48 6.90 5.05 8.31
N SER A 49 6.88 6.08 7.48
CA SER A 49 8.00 7.01 7.29
C SER A 49 7.56 8.43 7.57
N PHE A 50 7.54 8.85 8.85
CA PHE A 50 7.74 10.28 9.10
C PHE A 50 9.06 10.66 8.45
N SER A 51 9.02 11.61 7.52
CA SER A 51 10.26 12.20 7.02
C SER A 51 11.05 12.77 8.22
N PRO A 52 12.38 12.89 8.13
CA PRO A 52 13.18 13.50 9.20
C PRO A 52 12.64 14.87 9.65
N GLU A 53 12.02 15.61 8.73
CA GLU A 53 11.38 16.91 8.96
C GLU A 53 10.10 16.79 9.80
N GLU A 54 9.23 15.82 9.51
CA GLU A 54 8.02 15.58 10.29
C GLU A 54 8.33 15.07 11.70
N GLU A 55 9.36 14.24 11.84
CA GLU A 55 9.84 13.76 13.15
C GLU A 55 10.34 14.93 14.02
N GLU A 56 11.05 15.90 13.43
CA GLU A 56 11.47 17.12 14.13
C GLU A 56 10.29 18.02 14.50
N GLU A 57 9.29 18.13 13.63
CA GLU A 57 8.10 18.94 13.91
C GLU A 57 7.27 18.33 15.06
N ILE A 58 7.13 17.01 15.09
CA ILE A 58 6.50 16.28 16.19
C ILE A 58 7.31 16.46 17.48
N LYS A 59 8.64 16.33 17.45
CA LYS A 59 9.50 16.59 18.63
C LYS A 59 9.40 18.04 19.13
N LYS A 60 9.24 19.02 18.25
CA LYS A 60 8.99 20.43 18.64
C LYS A 60 7.62 20.59 19.28
N ARG A 61 6.56 20.01 18.69
CA ARG A 61 5.20 20.05 19.28
C ARG A 61 5.14 19.37 20.64
N LEU A 62 5.76 18.20 20.78
CA LEU A 62 5.79 17.46 22.05
C LEU A 62 6.55 18.22 23.15
N ARG A 63 7.67 18.89 22.82
CA ARG A 63 8.39 19.78 23.76
C ARG A 63 7.53 20.98 24.19
N SER A 64 6.83 21.61 23.26
CA SER A 64 5.93 22.74 23.56
C SER A 64 4.76 22.34 24.45
N LEU A 65 4.33 21.07 24.38
CA LEU A 65 3.27 20.51 25.20
C LEU A 65 3.78 19.88 26.51
N GLY A 66 5.09 19.83 26.74
CA GLY A 66 5.71 19.36 27.99
C GLY A 66 5.75 17.84 28.17
N TYR A 67 5.63 17.07 27.09
CA TYR A 67 5.72 15.60 27.14
C TYR A 67 7.17 15.08 27.13
N ILE A 68 8.15 15.96 26.86
CA ILE A 68 9.60 15.70 26.82
C ILE A 68 10.38 16.89 27.35
#